data_AF-A0A2W4INK7-F1
#
_entry.id   AF-A0A2W4INK7-F1
#
_cell.length_a   1.000
_cell.length_b   1.000
_cell.length_c   1.000
_cell.angle_alpha   90.00
_cell.angle_beta   90.00
_cell.angle_gamma   90.00
#
_symmetry.space_group_name_H-M   'P 1'
#
loop_
_entity.id
_entity.type
_entity.pdbx_description
1 polymer ?
#
loop_
_entity_poly.entity_id
_entity_poly.type
_entity_poly.pdbx_seq_one_letter_code
_entity_poly.pdbx_strand_id
1 'polypeptide(L)' 'MDRFHWTTRPHYLAECENCGWFRDGRNALGPAARHHDATGHTVHVLVQHKVIYEKRERYEDRRAARRGEGGGA' A
#
# COMPACT_ATOMS: atom_id res chain seq x y z
N MET A 1 26.09 -3.31 15.53
CA MET A 1 25.38 -3.41 14.24
C MET A 1 23.98 -2.87 14.45
N ASP A 2 23.66 -1.72 13.86
CA ASP A 2 22.31 -1.17 13.88
C ASP A 2 21.35 -2.19 13.25
N ARG A 3 20.40 -2.68 14.03
CA ARG A 3 19.39 -3.61 13.53
C ARG A 3 18.41 -2.78 12.70
N PHE A 4 18.37 -2.99 11.40
CA PHE A 4 17.34 -2.40 10.54
C PHE A 4 16.06 -3.24 10.63
N HIS A 5 14.92 -2.56 10.65
CA HIS A 5 13.63 -3.19 10.44
C HIS A 5 13.17 -2.93 9.00
N TRP A 6 12.64 -3.94 8.34
CA TRP A 6 12.07 -3.80 7.01
C TRP A 6 10.59 -4.17 7.03
N THR A 7 9.78 -3.41 6.30
CA THR A 7 8.37 -3.73 6.04
C THR A 7 8.09 -3.64 4.56
N THR A 8 7.09 -4.39 4.07
CA THR A 8 6.58 -4.25 2.71
C THR A 8 5.23 -3.55 2.73
N ARG A 9 5.03 -2.61 1.81
CA ARG A 9 3.70 -2.03 1.54
C ARG A 9 3.34 -2.23 0.08
N PRO A 10 2.22 -2.90 -0.24
CA PRO A 10 1.78 -3.00 -1.62
C PRO A 10 1.31 -1.63 -2.11
N HIS A 11 1.45 -1.41 -3.39
CA HIS A 11 1.05 -0.22 -4.14
C HIS A 11 0.51 -0.70 -5.48
N TYR A 12 -0.66 -0.23 -5.89
CA TYR A 12 -1.34 -0.75 -7.07
C TYR A 12 -1.52 0.35 -8.10
N LEU A 13 -1.25 0.01 -9.35
CA LEU A 13 -1.51 0.86 -10.51
C LEU A 13 -2.49 0.11 -11.40
N ALA A 14 -3.69 0.67 -11.58
CA ALA A 14 -4.75 0.08 -12.38
C ALA A 14 -5.00 0.94 -13.62
N GLU A 15 -5.09 0.31 -14.78
CA GLU A 15 -5.31 0.96 -16.07
C GLU A 15 -6.30 0.16 -16.90
N CYS A 16 -7.26 0.86 -17.51
CA CYS A 16 -8.25 0.28 -18.41
C CYS A 16 -7.81 0.48 -19.86
N GLU A 17 -7.59 -0.63 -20.54
CA GLU A 17 -7.10 -0.66 -21.93
C GLU A 17 -8.11 -0.06 -22.92
N ASN A 18 -9.40 -0.17 -22.62
CA ASN A 18 -10.46 0.20 -23.55
C ASN A 18 -10.83 1.69 -23.53
N CYS A 19 -10.67 2.37 -22.39
CA CYS A 19 -11.16 3.75 -22.24
C CYS A 19 -10.20 4.70 -21.52
N GLY A 20 -8.97 4.27 -21.22
CA GLY A 20 -7.95 5.12 -20.59
C GLY A 20 -8.24 5.48 -19.13
N TRP A 21 -9.18 4.79 -18.48
CA TRP A 21 -9.40 4.96 -17.03
C TRP A 21 -8.15 4.51 -16.27
N PHE A 22 -7.75 5.29 -15.28
CA PHE A 22 -6.53 5.05 -14.51
C PHE A 22 -6.75 5.30 -13.02
N ARG A 23 -6.11 4.48 -12.18
CA ARG A 23 -6.08 4.71 -10.74
C ARG A 23 -4.78 4.23 -10.10
N ASP A 24 -4.20 5.11 -9.31
CA ASP A 24 -3.01 4.84 -8.51
C ASP A 24 -3.34 4.82 -7.02
N GLY A 25 -2.88 3.78 -6.32
CA GLY A 25 -2.82 3.78 -4.86
C GLY A 25 -3.08 2.43 -4.21
N ARG A 26 -2.95 2.41 -2.88
CA ARG A 26 -3.11 1.19 -2.05
C ARG A 26 -4.50 0.56 -2.11
N ASN A 27 -5.49 1.33 -2.56
CA ASN A 27 -6.87 0.91 -2.66
C ASN A 27 -7.35 0.86 -4.12
N ALA A 28 -6.46 0.80 -5.12
CA ALA A 28 -6.86 0.81 -6.53
C ALA A 28 -7.56 -0.47 -6.99
N LEU A 29 -7.34 -1.62 -6.32
CA LEU A 29 -7.95 -2.91 -6.67
C LEU A 29 -9.49 -2.90 -6.65
N GLY A 30 -10.10 -2.39 -5.58
CA GLY A 30 -11.57 -2.37 -5.45
C GLY A 30 -12.25 -1.52 -6.55
N PRO A 31 -11.80 -0.28 -6.79
CA PRO A 31 -12.21 0.51 -7.94
C PRO A 31 -11.96 -0.14 -9.30
N ALA A 32 -10.83 -0.83 -9.49
CA ALA A 32 -10.52 -1.52 -10.74
C ALA A 32 -11.54 -2.63 -11.03
N ALA A 33 -11.86 -3.46 -10.04
CA ALA A 33 -12.90 -4.48 -10.14
C ALA A 33 -14.27 -3.85 -10.47
N ARG A 34 -14.66 -2.79 -9.75
CA ARG A 34 -15.92 -2.10 -10.03
C ARG A 34 -15.98 -1.48 -11.43
N HIS A 35 -14.86 -0.98 -11.93
CA HIS A 35 -14.79 -0.43 -13.29
C HIS A 35 -14.95 -1.54 -14.33
N HIS A 36 -14.25 -2.67 -14.16
CA HIS A 36 -14.41 -3.86 -14.99
C HIS A 36 -15.87 -4.32 -15.01
N ASP A 37 -16.49 -4.51 -13.85
CA ASP A 37 -17.88 -5.00 -13.74
C ASP A 37 -18.89 -4.04 -14.38
N ALA A 38 -18.69 -2.72 -14.21
CA ALA A 38 -19.60 -1.71 -14.73
C ALA A 38 -19.50 -1.50 -16.25
N THR A 39 -18.37 -1.83 -16.86
CA THR A 39 -18.08 -1.50 -18.27
C THR A 39 -17.86 -2.73 -19.15
N GLY A 40 -17.52 -3.88 -18.58
CA GLY A 40 -17.03 -5.05 -19.32
C GLY A 40 -15.63 -4.86 -19.91
N HIS A 41 -14.92 -3.76 -19.58
CA HIS A 41 -13.59 -3.48 -20.13
C HIS A 41 -12.49 -4.29 -19.45
N THR A 42 -11.39 -4.54 -20.17
CA THR A 42 -10.19 -5.17 -19.60
C THR A 42 -9.41 -4.15 -18.78
N VAL A 43 -9.16 -4.48 -17.51
CA VAL A 43 -8.38 -3.65 -16.58
C VAL A 43 -7.13 -4.40 -16.16
N HIS A 44 -5.96 -3.82 -16.42
CA HIS A 44 -4.66 -4.33 -15.98
C HIS A 44 -4.31 -3.72 -14.63
N VAL A 45 -3.78 -4.52 -13.72
CA VAL A 45 -3.32 -4.05 -12.41
C VAL A 45 -1.90 -4.50 -12.14
N LEU A 46 -0.99 -3.54 -12.02
CA LEU A 46 0.38 -3.78 -11.57
C LEU A 46 0.45 -3.71 -10.05
N VAL A 47 0.97 -4.78 -9.43
CA VAL A 47 1.22 -4.85 -7.98
C VAL A 47 2.70 -4.56 -7.71
N GLN A 48 2.97 -3.42 -7.09
CA GLN A 48 4.32 -3.01 -6.68
C GLN A 48 4.49 -3.18 -5.17
N HIS A 49 5.46 -4.00 -4.74
CA HIS A 49 5.80 -4.12 -3.32
C HIS A 49 6.94 -3.16 -2.97
N LYS A 50 6.63 -2.10 -2.23
CA LYS A 50 7.65 -1.16 -1.74
C LYS A 50 8.26 -1.72 -0.46
N VAL A 51 9.56 -1.99 -0.48
CA VAL A 51 10.34 -2.34 0.72
C VAL A 51 10.75 -1.05 1.41
N ILE A 52 10.32 -0.89 2.66
CA ILE A 52 10.64 0.27 3.48
C ILE A 52 11.62 -0.18 4.55
N TYR A 53 12.83 0.36 4.49
CA TYR A 53 13.85 0.20 5.52
C TYR A 53 13.73 1.34 6.52
N GLU A 54 13.68 1.01 7.81
CA GLU A 54 13.74 2.00 8.87
C GLU A 54 14.61 1.52 10.03
N LYS A 55 15.19 2.47 10.77
CA LYS A 55 15.89 2.15 12.02
C LYS A 55 14.91 1.48 12.98
N ARG A 56 15.34 0.40 13.62
CA ARG A 56 14.49 -0.41 14.50
C ARG A 56 13.85 0.40 15.64
N GLU A 57 14.57 1.36 16.22
CA GLU A 57 14.05 2.26 17.26
C GLU A 57 12.77 2.98 16.78
N ARG A 58 12.80 3.61 15.60
CA ARG A 58 11.62 4.29 15.03
C ARG A 58 10.44 3.35 14.75
N TYR A 59 10.72 2.09 14.42
CA TYR A 59 9.67 1.09 14.25
C TYR A 59 9.03 0.73 15.59
N GLU A 60 9.85 0.49 16.62
CA GLU A 60 9.40 0.13 17.97
C GLU A 60 8.61 1.30 18.61
N ASP A 61 9.05 2.55 18.45
CA ASP A 61 8.34 3.75 18.90
C ASP A 61 6.93 3.85 18.31
N ARG A 62 6.80 3.72 16.98
CA ARG A 62 5.48 3.72 16.32
C ARG A 62 4.61 2.54 16.75
N ARG A 63 5.22 1.39 17.01
CA ARG A 63 4.50 0.19 17.44
C ARG A 63 3.95 0.37 18.85
N ALA A 64 4.74 0.92 19.76
CA ALA A 64 4.32 1.27 21.13
C ALA A 64 3.21 2.34 21.12
N ALA A 65 3.37 3.39 20.29
CA ALA A 65 2.34 4.43 20.12
C ALA A 65 1.00 3.85 19.62
N ARG A 66 1.01 2.88 18.70
CA ARG A 66 -0.21 2.19 18.21
C ARG A 66 -0.85 1.26 19.23
N ARG A 67 -0.09 0.78 20.22
CA ARG A 67 -0.60 -0.07 21.31
C ARG A 67 -1.14 0.73 22.49
N GLY A 68 -1.02 2.06 22.47
CA GLY A 68 -1.37 2.90 23.62
C GLY A 68 -0.37 2.80 24.76
N GLU A 69 0.83 2.27 24.52
CA GLU A 69 1.90 2.11 25.51
C GLU A 69 2.77 3.38 25.64
N GLY A 70 2.47 4.42 24.87
CA GLY A 70 3.16 5.72 24.89
C GLY A 70 2.42 6.76 25.73
N GLY A 71 2.28 6.50 27.03
CA GLY A 71 1.79 7.45 28.01
C GLY A 71 2.61 7.36 29.28
N GLY A 72 3.56 8.27 29.47
CA GLY A 72 4.28 8.42 30.73
C GLY A 72 5.73 8.84 30.60
N ALA A 73 5.96 10.13 30.32
CA ALA A 73 6.93 10.99 30.99
C ALA A 73 6.71 12.43 30.52
#